data_AF-A0A259N7L5-F1
#
_entry.id   AF-A0A259N7L5-F1
#
_cell.length_a   1.000
_cell.length_b   1.000
_cell.length_c   1.000
_cell.angle_alpha   90.00
_cell.angle_beta   90.00
_cell.angle_gamma   90.00
#
_symmetry.space_group_name_H-M   'P 1'
#
loop_
_entity.id
_entity.type
_entity.pdbx_description
1 polymer ?
#
loop_
_entity_poly.entity_id
_entity_poly.type
_entity_poly.pdbx_seq_one_letter_code
_entity_poly.pdbx_strand_id
1 'polypeptide(L)'
;MPQTHLLLSLPNPESYQRVTQLLRRQAPHCRIVDTPQDCSQRALCRWLQPLPSDSLGHVQASLDEAVAVLENSRHAFKSAQLAELRKRLRRLLEELSDSGN
;
A
#
# COMPACT_ATOMS: atom_id res chain seq x y z
N MET A 1 5.05 15.90 31.10
CA MET A 1 4.45 16.63 29.95
C MET A 1 4.03 15.61 28.90
N PRO A 2 2.83 15.71 28.30
CA PRO A 2 2.40 14.78 27.28
C PRO A 2 3.26 14.96 26.02
N GLN A 3 3.94 13.90 25.59
CA GLN A 3 4.65 13.89 24.31
C GLN A 3 3.63 13.62 23.21
N THR A 4 3.35 14.62 22.38
CA THR A 4 2.47 14.46 21.21
C THR A 4 3.22 13.68 20.13
N HIS A 5 2.59 12.63 19.61
CA HIS A 5 3.15 11.81 18.54
C HIS A 5 2.39 12.08 17.25
N LEU A 6 3.11 12.33 16.17
CA LEU A 6 2.54 12.60 14.85
C LEU A 6 2.93 11.49 13.89
N LEU A 7 1.94 10.81 13.33
CA LEU A 7 2.14 9.89 12.21
C LEU A 7 2.14 10.69 10.92
N LEU A 8 3.21 10.57 10.13
CA LEU A 8 3.33 11.25 8.85
C LEU A 8 3.41 10.22 7.72
N SER A 9 2.34 10.11 6.94
CA SER A 9 2.30 9.26 5.74
C SER A 9 2.25 10.14 4.51
N LEU A 10 3.33 10.17 3.72
CA LEU A 10 3.44 10.96 2.50
C LEU A 10 3.96 10.08 1.35
N PRO A 11 3.40 10.21 0.14
CA PRO A 11 3.71 9.33 -0.99
C PRO A 11 5.11 9.54 -1.58
N ASN A 12 5.77 10.68 -1.27
CA ASN A 12 7.08 11.03 -1.83
C ASN A 12 8.09 11.30 -0.70
N PRO A 13 9.30 10.68 -0.73
CA PRO A 13 10.36 10.92 0.25
C PRO A 13 10.80 12.39 0.35
N GLU A 14 10.81 13.16 -0.74
CA GLU A 14 11.18 14.58 -0.69
C GLU A 14 10.18 15.42 0.10
N SER A 15 8.89 15.12 -0.09
CA SER A 15 7.81 15.78 0.63
C SER A 15 7.83 15.38 2.10
N TYR A 16 8.12 14.10 2.39
CA TYR A 16 8.34 13.61 3.75
C TYR A 16 9.44 14.36 4.48
N GLN A 17 10.61 14.53 3.86
CA GLN A 17 11.71 15.27 4.46
C GLN A 17 11.38 16.75 4.72
N ARG A 18 10.75 17.41 3.74
CA ARG A 18 10.38 18.83 3.86
C ARG A 18 9.38 19.07 4.99
N VAL A 19 8.33 18.25 5.07
CA VAL A 19 7.30 18.37 6.12
C VAL A 19 7.88 18.00 7.49
N THR A 20 8.72 16.98 7.56
CA THR A 20 9.44 16.60 8.79
C THR A 20 10.30 17.75 9.33
N GLN A 21 11.04 18.45 8.46
CA GLN A 21 11.84 19.61 8.86
C GLN A 21 10.97 20.77 9.36
N LEU A 22 9.84 21.04 8.72
CA LEU A 22 8.91 22.08 9.17
C LEU A 22 8.29 21.75 10.53
N LEU A 23 7.86 20.50 10.73
CA LEU A 23 7.29 20.04 12.00
C LEU A 23 8.29 20.08 13.14
N ARG A 24 9.56 19.71 12.89
CA ARG A 24 10.63 19.84 13.91
C ARG A 24 10.86 21.29 14.34
N ARG A 25 10.68 22.26 13.44
CA ARG A 25 10.83 23.70 13.73
C ARG A 25 9.62 24.27 14.46
N GLN A 26 8.41 23.91 14.04
CA GLN A 26 7.17 24.49 14.58
C GLN A 26 6.64 23.77 15.82
N ALA A 27 6.92 22.48 15.94
CA ALA A 27 6.44 21.63 17.03
C ALA A 27 7.59 20.75 17.57
N PRO A 28 8.61 21.34 18.21
CA PRO A 28 9.81 20.61 18.68
C PRO A 28 9.51 19.54 19.73
N HIS A 29 8.35 19.65 20.41
CA HIS A 29 7.89 18.68 21.40
C HIS A 29 7.14 17.49 20.79
N CYS A 30 6.91 17.49 19.48
CA CYS A 30 6.26 16.39 18.79
C CYS A 30 7.29 15.36 18.30
N ARG A 31 7.07 14.09 18.63
CA ARG A 31 7.83 12.98 18.06
C ARG A 31 7.14 12.51 16.79
N ILE A 32 7.84 12.56 15.67
CA ILE A 32 7.36 12.04 14.39
C ILE A 32 7.60 10.53 14.39
N VAL A 33 6.56 9.77 14.07
CA VAL A 33 6.60 8.31 13.89
C VAL A 33 6.67 8.05 12.40
N ASP A 34 7.77 7.45 11.96
CA ASP A 34 8.08 7.17 10.55
C ASP A 34 7.67 5.77 10.10
N THR A 35 7.52 4.86 11.06
CA THR A 35 7.30 3.45 10.83
C THR A 35 6.00 3.00 11.53
N PRO A 36 5.12 2.25 10.85
CA PRO A 36 3.93 1.69 11.46
C PRO A 36 4.22 0.85 12.71
N GLN A 37 5.39 0.21 12.76
CA GLN A 37 5.84 -0.58 13.91
C GLN A 37 6.07 0.27 15.18
N ASP A 38 6.51 1.52 15.05
CA ASP A 38 6.68 2.44 16.19
C ASP A 38 5.32 2.91 16.75
N CYS A 39 4.27 2.84 15.91
CA CYS A 39 2.90 3.14 16.32
C CYS A 39 2.24 1.90 16.97
N SER A 40 2.42 0.70 16.42
CA SER A 40 1.67 -0.52 16.79
C SER A 40 1.74 -0.91 18.27
N GLN A 41 2.81 -0.54 18.98
CA GLN A 41 2.97 -0.79 20.41
C GLN A 41 2.11 0.13 21.31
N ARG A 42 1.40 1.12 20.75
CA ARG A 42 0.67 2.14 21.50
C ARG A 42 -0.84 2.01 21.34
N ALA A 43 -1.57 2.19 22.45
CA ALA A 43 -3.03 2.07 22.50
C ALA A 43 -3.76 2.97 21.47
N LEU A 44 -3.23 4.16 21.20
CA LEU A 44 -3.79 5.13 20.24
C LEU A 44 -3.61 4.72 18.78
N CYS A 45 -2.71 3.78 18.48
CA CYS A 45 -2.44 3.30 17.13
C CYS A 45 -3.07 1.94 16.84
N ARG A 46 -4.00 1.45 17.69
CA ARG A 46 -4.68 0.17 17.46
C ARG A 46 -5.37 0.07 16.10
N TRP A 47 -5.76 1.21 15.50
CA TRP A 47 -6.34 1.28 14.16
C TRP A 47 -5.32 1.05 13.03
N LEU A 48 -4.03 1.24 13.30
CA LEU A 48 -2.93 1.01 12.36
C LEU A 48 -2.46 -0.46 12.49
N GLN A 49 -3.37 -1.41 12.33
CA GLN A 49 -3.00 -2.82 12.22
C GLN A 49 -2.39 -3.05 10.83
N PRO A 50 -1.32 -3.86 10.72
CA PRO A 50 -0.90 -4.35 9.42
C PRO A 50 -2.08 -5.06 8.76
N LEU A 51 -2.27 -4.87 7.45
CA LEU A 51 -3.17 -5.74 6.71
C LEU A 51 -2.69 -7.18 6.94
N PRO A 52 -3.60 -8.14 7.22
CA PRO A 52 -3.21 -9.53 7.34
C PRO A 52 -2.46 -9.91 6.07
N SER A 53 -1.24 -10.44 6.20
CA SER A 53 -0.36 -10.82 5.11
C SER A 53 -1.08 -11.69 4.06
N ASP A 54 -2.00 -12.52 4.55
CA ASP A 54 -2.84 -13.40 3.72
C ASP A 54 -3.80 -12.64 2.80
N SER A 55 -4.22 -11.43 3.16
CA SER A 55 -5.20 -10.64 2.39
C SER A 55 -4.63 -10.19 1.05
N LEU A 56 -3.40 -9.66 1.06
CA LEU A 56 -2.73 -9.16 -0.14
C LEU A 56 -2.26 -10.30 -1.02
N GLY A 57 -1.70 -11.36 -0.41
CA GLY A 57 -1.28 -12.57 -1.12
C GLY A 57 -2.46 -13.30 -1.77
N HIS A 58 -3.61 -13.39 -1.10
CA HIS A 58 -4.81 -13.99 -1.67
C HIS A 58 -5.34 -13.18 -2.85
N VAL A 59 -5.34 -11.85 -2.76
CA VAL A 59 -5.77 -10.98 -3.86
C VAL A 59 -4.83 -11.12 -5.05
N GLN A 60 -3.51 -11.10 -4.84
CA GLN A 60 -2.54 -11.36 -5.91
C GLN A 60 -2.73 -12.74 -6.54
N ALA A 61 -2.85 -13.80 -5.73
CA ALA A 61 -3.06 -15.15 -6.23
C ALA A 61 -4.36 -15.29 -7.05
N SER A 62 -5.44 -14.63 -6.63
CA SER A 62 -6.73 -14.64 -7.35
C SER A 62 -6.63 -13.87 -8.67
N LEU A 63 -5.86 -12.79 -8.70
CA LEU A 63 -5.61 -12.02 -9.93
C LEU A 63 -4.74 -12.83 -10.90
N ASP A 64 -3.69 -13.50 -10.42
CA ASP A 64 -2.82 -14.37 -11.23
C ASP A 64 -3.61 -15.55 -11.82
N GLU A 65 -4.48 -16.18 -11.02
CA GLU A 65 -5.36 -17.24 -11.49
C GLU A 65 -6.31 -16.75 -12.59
N ALA A 66 -6.93 -15.57 -12.40
CA ALA A 66 -7.79 -14.96 -13.41
C ALA A 66 -7.04 -14.67 -14.72
N VAL A 67 -5.80 -14.19 -14.64
CA VAL A 67 -4.94 -13.99 -15.82
C VAL A 67 -4.61 -15.32 -16.50
N ALA A 68 -4.23 -16.34 -15.74
CA ALA A 68 -3.89 -17.67 -16.26
C ALA A 68 -5.08 -18.36 -16.95
N VAL A 69 -6.29 -18.21 -16.41
CA VAL A 69 -7.54 -18.71 -17.02
C VAL A 69 -7.81 -18.00 -18.35
N LEU A 70 -7.61 -16.68 -18.40
CA LEU A 70 -7.76 -15.91 -19.65
C LEU A 70 -6.71 -16.29 -20.69
N GLU A 71 -5.49 -16.62 -20.29
CA GLU A 71 -4.40 -17.05 -21.19
C GLU A 71 -4.61 -18.46 -21.74
N ASN A 72 -5.10 -19.39 -20.92
CA ASN A 72 -5.29 -20.78 -21.32
C ASN A 72 -6.61 -21.03 -22.07
N SER A 73 -7.58 -20.11 -22.02
CA SER A 73 -8.82 -20.25 -22.78
C SER A 73 -8.67 -19.72 -24.22
N ARG A 74 -8.45 -20.65 -25.17
CA ARG A 74 -8.31 -20.37 -26.62
C ARG A 74 -9.53 -19.64 -27.22
N HIS A 75 -10.68 -19.67 -26.56
CA HIS A 75 -11.91 -18.97 -26.97
C HIS A 75 -12.00 -17.52 -26.47
N ALA A 76 -11.25 -17.11 -25.44
CA ALA A 76 -11.28 -15.74 -24.92
C ALA A 76 -10.55 -14.74 -25.82
N PHE A 77 -9.55 -15.18 -26.58
CA PHE A 77 -8.71 -14.33 -27.43
C PHE A 77 -9.43 -13.69 -28.62
N LYS A 78 -10.66 -14.09 -28.94
CA LYS A 78 -11.47 -13.45 -30.00
C LYS A 78 -12.25 -12.23 -29.52
N SER A 79 -12.36 -12.00 -28.21
CA SER A 79 -13.09 -10.86 -27.66
C SER A 79 -12.14 -9.73 -27.24
N ALA A 80 -12.31 -8.56 -27.87
CA ALA A 80 -11.58 -7.34 -27.49
C ALA A 80 -11.80 -6.97 -26.01
N GLN A 81 -12.98 -7.27 -25.46
CA GLN A 81 -13.29 -7.03 -24.04
C GLN A 81 -12.45 -7.90 -23.10
N LEU A 82 -12.15 -9.15 -23.48
CA LEU A 82 -11.32 -10.05 -22.67
C LEU A 82 -9.83 -9.69 -22.76
N ALA A 83 -9.38 -9.20 -23.91
CA ALA A 83 -8.02 -8.65 -24.05
C ALA A 83 -7.80 -7.40 -23.20
N GLU A 84 -8.80 -6.51 -23.13
CA GLU A 84 -8.77 -5.30 -22.29
C GLU A 84 -8.83 -5.64 -20.80
N LEU A 85 -9.69 -6.59 -20.42
CA LEU A 85 -9.77 -7.08 -19.04
C LEU A 85 -8.42 -7.65 -18.57
N ARG A 86 -7.74 -8.44 -19.41
CA ARG A 86 -6.39 -8.95 -19.11
C ARG A 86 -5.38 -7.84 -18.86
N LYS A 87 -5.37 -6.78 -19.68
CA LYS A 87 -4.45 -5.65 -19.49
C LYS A 87 -4.70 -4.96 -18.15
N ARG A 88 -5.97 -4.76 -17.80
CA ARG A 88 -6.35 -4.15 -16.52
C ARG A 88 -5.94 -4.99 -15.32
N LEU A 89 -6.14 -6.31 -15.38
CA LEU A 89 -5.75 -7.22 -14.30
C LEU A 89 -4.23 -7.25 -14.09
N ARG A 90 -3.45 -7.32 -15.18
CA ARG A 90 -1.98 -7.25 -15.10
C ARG A 90 -1.48 -5.94 -14.50
N ARG A 91 -2.08 -4.82 -14.90
CA ARG A 91 -1.73 -3.51 -14.35
C ARG A 91 -2.04 -3.41 -12.85
N LEU A 92 -3.17 -3.93 -12.40
CA LEU A 92 -3.52 -3.97 -10.97
C LEU A 92 -2.56 -4.86 -10.18
N LEU A 93 -2.10 -5.98 -10.75
CA LEU A 93 -1.07 -6.83 -10.14
C LEU A 93 0.26 -6.11 -10.00
N GLU A 94 0.70 -5.38 -11.03
CA GLU A 94 1.91 -4.55 -10.98
C GLU A 94 1.80 -3.47 -9.90
N GLU A 95 0.70 -2.72 -9.86
CA GLU A 95 0.45 -1.67 -8.85
C GLU A 95 0.40 -2.21 -7.41
N LEU A 96 -0.16 -3.42 -7.21
CA LEU A 96 -0.18 -4.09 -5.90
C LEU A 96 1.20 -4.61 -5.48
N SER A 97 2.01 -5.08 -6.44
CA SER A 97 3.38 -5.55 -6.18
C SER A 97 4.32 -4.39 -5.83
N ASP A 98 4.12 -3.23 -6.45
CA ASP A 98 4.87 -1.99 -6.17
C ASP A 98 4.46 -1.36 -4.83
N SER A 99 3.22 -1.61 -4.37
CA SER A 99 2.70 -1.13 -3.07
C SER A 99 3.06 -2.05 -1.89
N GLY A 100 3.58 -3.25 -2.16
CA GLY A 100 3.94 -4.26 -1.15
C GLY A 100 5.41 -4.29 -0.76
N ASN A 101 6.23 -3.40 -1.32
CA ASN A 101 7.68 -3.28 -1.12
C ASN A 101 8.03 -1.96 -0.40
#